data_AF-Q86PL2-F1
#
_entry.id   AF-Q86PL2-F1
#
_cell.length_a   1.000
_cell.length_b   1.000
_cell.length_c   1.000
_cell.angle_alpha   90.00
_cell.angle_beta   90.00
_cell.angle_gamma   90.00
#
_symmetry.space_group_name_H-M   'P 1'
#
loop_
_entity.id
_entity.type
_entity.pdbx_description
1 polymer ?
#
loop_
_entity_poly.entity_id
_entity_poly.type
_entity_poly.pdbx_seq_one_letter_code
_entity_poly.pdbx_strand_id
1 'polypeptide(L)'
;EIMIPFRKLQLSVAEFATFKAALFFNPDALDLSPQAKQEVFEERNKYLGGLFTCITQKIGIPTGVQKYGSLLMMTASIQNILAQNEENMQVMELFKNWEVDPFVKELCMKRA
;
A
#
# COMPACT_ATOMS: atom_id res chain seq x y z
N GLU A 1 -2.50 -13.96 -2.48
CA GLU A 1 -3.86 -13.75 -1.91
C GLU A 1 -4.57 -12.48 -2.39
N ILE A 2 -3.90 -11.32 -2.46
CA ILE A 2 -4.52 -10.03 -2.87
C ILE A 2 -4.91 -9.91 -4.36
N MET A 3 -4.32 -10.71 -5.25
CA MET A 3 -4.54 -10.58 -6.69
C MET A 3 -5.95 -10.99 -7.13
N ILE A 4 -6.58 -11.95 -6.45
CA ILE A 4 -7.94 -12.41 -6.78
C ILE A 4 -8.98 -11.32 -6.45
N PRO A 5 -8.98 -10.73 -5.23
CA PRO A 5 -9.85 -9.60 -4.93
C PRO A 5 -9.68 -8.41 -5.88
N PHE A 6 -8.45 -8.03 -6.25
CA PHE A 6 -8.21 -6.95 -7.22
C PHE A 6 -8.82 -7.24 -8.59
N ARG A 7 -8.73 -8.48 -9.08
CA ARG A 7 -9.39 -8.90 -10.34
C ARG A 7 -10.91 -8.85 -10.21
N LYS A 8 -11.47 -9.30 -9.09
CA LYS A 8 -12.92 -9.26 -8.82
C LYS A 8 -13.46 -7.81 -8.77
N LEU A 9 -12.68 -6.88 -8.21
CA LEU A 9 -13.01 -5.46 -8.17
C LEU A 9 -12.85 -4.75 -9.52
N GLN A 10 -12.25 -5.43 -10.52
CA GLN A 10 -11.98 -4.87 -11.85
C GLN A 10 -11.30 -3.50 -11.76
N LEU A 11 -10.18 -3.44 -11.02
CA LEU A 11 -9.41 -2.20 -10.89
C LEU A 11 -8.84 -1.78 -12.24
N SER A 12 -9.14 -0.55 -12.63
CA SER A 12 -8.44 0.10 -13.73
C SER A 12 -7.01 0.45 -13.31
N VAL A 13 -6.15 0.69 -14.29
CA VAL A 13 -4.75 1.12 -14.03
C VAL A 13 -4.71 2.42 -13.22
N ALA A 14 -5.61 3.37 -13.50
CA ALA A 14 -5.69 4.63 -12.77
C ALA A 14 -6.14 4.43 -11.31
N GLU A 15 -7.17 3.61 -11.08
CA GLU A 15 -7.62 3.26 -9.73
C GLU A 15 -6.49 2.56 -8.94
N PHE A 16 -5.78 1.62 -9.58
CA PHE A 16 -4.68 0.89 -8.95
C PHE A 16 -3.48 1.80 -8.64
N ALA A 17 -3.08 2.67 -9.56
CA ALA A 17 -1.99 3.61 -9.36
C ALA A 17 -2.29 4.61 -8.23
N THR A 18 -3.52 5.14 -8.19
CA THR A 18 -3.97 6.07 -7.15
C THR A 18 -4.04 5.40 -5.79
N PHE A 19 -4.54 4.17 -5.74
CA PHE A 19 -4.53 3.36 -4.52
C PHE A 19 -3.11 3.08 -4.02
N LYS A 20 -2.19 2.73 -4.91
CA LYS A 20 -0.77 2.52 -4.57
C LYS A 20 -0.13 3.79 -4.00
N ALA A 21 -0.43 4.96 -4.57
CA ALA A 21 0.03 6.23 -4.02
C ALA A 21 -0.52 6.48 -2.61
N ALA A 22 -1.82 6.23 -2.38
CA ALA A 22 -2.43 6.36 -1.06
C ALA A 22 -1.86 5.40 0.00
N LEU A 23 -1.31 4.24 -0.41
CA LEU A 23 -0.58 3.33 0.48
C LEU A 23 0.86 3.79 0.75
N PHE A 24 1.50 4.39 -0.26
CA PHE A 24 2.87 4.88 -0.17
C PHE A 24 2.99 6.07 0.80
N PHE A 25 2.05 7.00 0.74
CA PHE A 25 1.97 8.13 1.69
C PHE A 25 1.43 7.67 3.05
N ASN A 26 2.26 6.93 3.80
CA ASN A 26 1.94 6.45 5.14
C ASN A 26 2.42 7.45 6.22
N PRO A 27 1.52 8.17 6.91
CA PRO A 27 1.91 9.09 7.98
C PRO A 27 2.44 8.37 9.24
N ASP A 28 2.20 7.06 9.35
CA ASP A 28 2.66 6.22 10.45
C ASP A 28 4.04 5.60 10.18
N ALA A 29 4.70 5.99 9.09
CA ALA A 29 6.07 5.57 8.83
C ALA A 29 7.02 6.02 9.94
N LEU A 30 8.04 5.20 10.21
CA LEU A 30 9.09 5.49 11.17
C LEU A 30 9.89 6.73 10.72
N ASP A 31 10.50 7.42 11.69
CA ASP A 31 11.43 8.53 11.46
C ASP A 31 10.87 9.79 10.76
N LEU A 32 9.55 9.90 10.63
CA LEU A 32 8.91 11.14 10.20
C LEU A 32 8.84 12.17 11.34
N SER A 33 9.28 13.40 11.06
CA SER A 33 9.07 14.54 11.95
C SER A 33 7.57 14.85 12.11
N PRO A 34 7.11 15.50 13.20
CA PRO A 34 5.70 15.85 13.36
C PRO A 34 5.13 16.65 12.19
N GLN A 35 5.92 17.57 11.63
CA GLN A 35 5.54 18.34 10.44
C GLN A 35 5.42 17.43 9.21
N ALA A 36 6.41 16.56 8.96
CA ALA A 36 6.38 15.65 7.82
C ALA A 36 5.20 14.67 7.90
N LYS A 37 4.83 14.20 9.10
CA LYS A 37 3.63 13.37 9.29
C LYS A 37 2.37 14.07 8.81
N GLN A 38 2.23 15.36 9.12
CA GLN A 38 1.10 16.17 8.68
C GLN A 38 1.10 16.34 7.15
N GLU A 39 2.24 16.67 6.55
CA GLU A 39 2.37 16.82 5.09
C GLU A 39 2.05 15.51 4.35
N VAL A 40 2.56 14.37 4.84
CA VAL A 40 2.27 13.03 4.29
C VAL A 40 0.79 12.68 4.44
N PHE A 41 0.17 13.01 5.58
CA PHE A 41 -1.26 12.79 5.80
C PHE A 41 -2.12 13.60 4.83
N GLU A 42 -1.80 14.86 4.63
CA GLU A 42 -2.50 15.74 3.67
C GLU A 42 -2.35 15.22 2.24
N GLU A 43 -1.16 14.79 1.85
CA GLU A 43 -0.89 14.24 0.53
C GLU A 43 -1.64 12.92 0.31
N ARG A 44 -1.65 12.02 1.30
CA ARG A 44 -2.46 10.79 1.28
C ARG A 44 -3.93 11.08 1.03
N ASN A 45 -4.49 12.10 1.70
CA ASN A 45 -5.90 12.46 1.56
C ASN A 45 -6.24 12.96 0.14
N LYS A 46 -5.32 13.63 -0.55
CA LYS A 46 -5.51 14.00 -1.97
C LYS A 46 -5.69 12.76 -2.85
N TYR A 47 -4.85 11.73 -2.65
CA TYR A 47 -4.97 10.47 -3.40
C TYR A 47 -6.22 9.67 -3.02
N LEU A 48 -6.62 9.65 -1.75
CA LEU A 48 -7.86 9.01 -1.32
C LEU A 48 -9.09 9.69 -1.95
N GLY A 49 -9.12 11.02 -1.95
CA GLY A 49 -10.15 11.80 -2.65
C GLY A 49 -10.15 11.55 -4.16
N GLY A 50 -8.97 11.57 -4.78
CA GLY A 50 -8.80 11.28 -6.21
C GLY A 50 -9.25 9.87 -6.59
N LEU A 51 -8.98 8.87 -5.74
CA LEU A 51 -9.42 7.50 -5.93
C LEU A 51 -10.95 7.38 -5.84
N PHE A 52 -11.55 8.05 -4.85
CA PHE A 52 -13.01 8.11 -4.71
C PHE A 52 -13.66 8.73 -5.95
N THR A 53 -13.17 9.87 -6.42
CA THR A 53 -13.64 10.53 -7.64
C THR A 53 -13.46 9.64 -8.86
N CYS A 54 -12.28 9.01 -9.04
CA CYS A 54 -11.99 8.14 -10.16
C CYS A 54 -12.96 6.96 -10.25
N ILE A 55 -13.25 6.31 -9.11
CA ILE A 55 -14.21 5.20 -9.04
C ILE A 55 -15.63 5.69 -9.31
N THR A 56 -16.08 6.72 -8.58
CA THR A 56 -17.49 7.17 -8.64
C THR A 56 -17.86 7.81 -9.98
N GLN A 57 -16.92 8.48 -10.67
CA GLN A 57 -17.15 8.99 -12.03
C GLN A 57 -17.38 7.86 -13.05
N LYS A 58 -16.75 6.70 -12.84
CA LYS A 58 -16.85 5.57 -13.78
C LYS A 58 -18.10 4.73 -13.59
N ILE A 59 -18.51 4.47 -12.34
CA ILE A 59 -19.58 3.51 -12.01
C ILE A 59 -20.73 4.10 -11.17
N GLY A 60 -20.75 5.42 -10.97
CA GLY A 60 -21.73 6.13 -10.16
C GLY A 60 -21.45 6.04 -8.66
N ILE A 61 -22.11 6.92 -7.88
CA ILE A 61 -21.90 7.03 -6.43
C ILE A 61 -22.32 5.76 -5.67
N PRO A 62 -23.52 5.18 -5.88
CA PRO A 62 -23.99 4.06 -5.04
C PRO A 62 -23.07 2.84 -5.11
N THR A 63 -22.68 2.44 -6.33
CA THR A 63 -21.77 1.30 -6.55
C THR A 63 -20.32 1.70 -6.27
N GLY A 64 -19.95 2.95 -6.58
CA GLY A 64 -18.60 3.46 -6.37
C GLY A 64 -18.16 3.48 -4.91
N VAL A 65 -19.05 3.88 -4.00
CA VAL A 65 -18.78 3.87 -2.55
C VAL A 65 -18.49 2.44 -2.06
N GLN A 66 -19.26 1.44 -2.54
CA GLN A 66 -19.06 0.04 -2.16
C GLN A 66 -17.71 -0.50 -2.66
N LYS A 67 -17.35 -0.18 -3.91
CA LYS A 67 -16.05 -0.56 -4.48
C LYS A 67 -14.89 0.12 -3.75
N TYR A 68 -15.01 1.41 -3.46
CA TYR A 68 -14.02 2.20 -2.73
C TYR A 68 -13.79 1.64 -1.32
N GLY A 69 -14.87 1.40 -0.56
CA GLY A 69 -14.78 0.79 0.78
C GLY A 69 -14.14 -0.59 0.75
N SER A 70 -14.55 -1.45 -0.19
CA SER A 70 -13.97 -2.78 -0.37
C SER A 70 -12.46 -2.71 -0.62
N LEU A 71 -12.01 -1.76 -1.44
CA LEU A 71 -10.59 -1.55 -1.74
C LEU A 71 -9.81 -1.06 -0.51
N LEU A 72 -10.38 -0.14 0.27
CA LEU A 72 -9.74 0.33 1.52
C LEU A 72 -9.60 -0.79 2.55
N MET A 73 -10.58 -1.67 2.69
CA MET A 73 -10.51 -2.82 3.61
C MET A 73 -9.38 -3.78 3.26
N MET A 74 -8.98 -3.86 1.99
CA MET A 74 -7.83 -4.68 1.58
C MET A 74 -6.50 -4.17 2.13
N THR A 75 -6.42 -2.90 2.57
CA THR A 75 -5.20 -2.32 3.14
C THR A 75 -4.68 -3.14 4.31
N ALA A 76 -5.57 -3.62 5.20
CA ALA A 76 -5.17 -4.44 6.34
C ALA A 76 -4.54 -5.78 5.89
N SER A 77 -5.13 -6.45 4.89
CA SER A 77 -4.56 -7.68 4.33
C SER A 77 -3.20 -7.45 3.67
N ILE A 78 -3.02 -6.31 2.99
CA ILE A 78 -1.74 -5.93 2.38
C ILE A 78 -0.69 -5.72 3.48
N GLN A 79 -1.02 -5.00 4.55
CA GLN A 79 -0.10 -4.76 5.67
C GLN A 79 0.33 -6.07 6.34
N ASN A 80 -0.59 -7.01 6.54
CA ASN A 80 -0.25 -8.34 7.08
C ASN A 80 0.73 -9.11 6.19
N ILE A 81 0.52 -9.06 4.86
CA ILE A 81 1.43 -9.71 3.91
C ILE A 81 2.81 -9.04 3.91
N LEU A 82 2.87 -7.71 4.01
CA LEU A 82 4.12 -6.96 4.10
C LEU A 82 4.91 -7.34 5.35
N ALA A 83 4.27 -7.37 6.52
CA ALA A 83 4.90 -7.76 7.77
C ALA A 83 5.46 -9.20 7.71
N GLN A 84 4.67 -10.15 7.20
CA GLN A 84 5.12 -11.53 7.03
C GLN A 84 6.31 -11.63 6.05
N ASN A 85 6.31 -10.83 4.98
CA ASN A 85 7.41 -10.80 4.03
C ASN A 85 8.69 -10.22 4.64
N GLU A 86 8.58 -9.18 5.46
CA GLU A 86 9.73 -8.63 6.21
C GLU A 86 10.34 -9.66 7.17
N GLU A 87 9.51 -10.41 7.91
CA GLU A 87 9.98 -11.48 8.79
C GLU A 87 10.69 -12.59 8.01
N ASN A 88 10.10 -13.02 6.89
CA ASN A 88 10.69 -14.05 6.04
C ASN A 88 12.06 -13.62 5.47
N MET A 89 12.20 -12.37 5.04
CA MET A 89 13.48 -11.84 4.55
C MET A 89 14.57 -11.86 5.63
N GLN A 90 14.23 -11.53 6.87
CA GLN A 90 15.17 -11.60 8.01
C GLN A 90 15.62 -13.03 8.30
N VAL A 91 14.70 -14.00 8.24
CA VAL A 91 15.02 -15.42 8.43
C VAL A 91 15.93 -15.94 7.31
N MET A 92 15.66 -15.57 6.06
CA MET A 92 16.48 -15.99 4.92
C MET A 92 17.93 -15.49 5.02
N GLU A 93 18.13 -14.24 5.44
CA GLU A 93 19.46 -13.69 5.70
C GLU A 93 20.18 -14.45 6.84
N LEU A 94 19.49 -14.74 7.95
CA LEU A 94 20.08 -15.44 9.10
C LEU A 94 20.69 -16.78 8.70
N PHE A 95 19.98 -17.54 7.87
CA PHE A 95 20.44 -18.86 7.42
C PHE A 95 21.37 -18.81 6.20
N LYS A 96 21.65 -17.62 5.64
CA LYS A 96 22.41 -17.43 4.40
C LYS A 96 21.90 -18.29 3.24
N ASN A 97 20.59 -18.55 3.24
CA ASN A 97 19.94 -19.44 2.27
C ASN A 97 19.60 -18.72 0.95
N TRP A 98 20.11 -17.51 0.75
CA TRP A 98 19.80 -16.65 -0.37
C TRP A 98 20.90 -15.57 -0.54
N GLU A 99 21.30 -15.27 -1.79
CA GLU A 99 22.11 -14.08 -2.11
C GLU A 99 21.19 -12.88 -2.42
N VAL A 100 20.99 -12.00 -1.45
CA VAL A 100 20.13 -10.81 -1.62
C VAL A 100 20.93 -9.77 -2.38
N ASP A 101 20.34 -9.22 -3.44
CA ASP A 101 20.92 -8.08 -4.14
C ASP A 101 21.20 -6.93 -3.13
N PRO A 102 22.39 -6.31 -3.16
CA PRO A 102 22.76 -5.27 -2.20
C PRO A 102 21.74 -4.13 -2.09
N PHE A 103 21.07 -3.76 -3.18
CA PHE A 103 20.06 -2.71 -3.19
C PHE A 103 18.78 -3.14 -2.47
N VAL A 104 18.34 -4.39 -2.67
CA VAL A 104 17.19 -4.95 -1.95
C VAL A 104 17.50 -5.03 -0.45
N LYS A 105 18.73 -5.41 -0.11
CA LYS A 105 19.20 -5.44 1.27
C LYS A 105 19.18 -4.06 1.93
N GLU A 106 19.65 -3.03 1.22
CA GLU A 106 19.62 -1.65 1.71
C GLU A 106 18.20 -1.10 1.92
N LEU A 107 17.28 -1.41 0.99
CA LEU A 107 15.91 -0.90 1.04
C LEU A 107 14.99 -1.64 2.01
N CYS A 108 15.14 -2.96 2.12
CA CYS A 108 14.14 -3.81 2.78
C CYS A 108 14.60 -4.36 4.14
N MET A 109 15.89 -4.30 4.46
CA MET A 109 16.39 -4.82 5.73
C MET A 109 16.67 -3.68 6.71
N LYS A 110 16.25 -3.88 7.97
CA LYS A 110 16.55 -2.93 9.04
C LYS A 110 18.07 -2.85 9.22
N ARG A 111 18.60 -1.61 9.28
CA ARG A 111 19.99 -1.38 9.68
C ARG A 111 20.14 -1.89 11.12
N ALA A 112 21.11 -2.78 11.34
CA ALA A 112 21.47 -3.30 12.66
C ALA A 112 22.08 -2.20 13.53
#